data_AF-A0A2V9NVG9-F1
#
_entry.id   AF-A0A2V9NVG9-F1
#
_cell.length_a   1.000
_cell.length_b   1.000
_cell.length_c   1.000
_cell.angle_alpha   90.00
_cell.angle_beta   90.00
_cell.angle_gamma   90.00
#
_symmetry.space_group_name_H-M   'P 1'
#
loop_
_entity.id
_entity.type
_entity.pdbx_description
1 polymer ?
#
loop_
_entity_poly.entity_id
_entity_poly.type
_entity_poly.pdbx_seq_one_letter_code
_entity_poly.pdbx_strand_id
1 'polypeptide(L)'
;FHTGTSVFPGARNKYGDPMYLDDVAVDFPKLRILLAHGGRPLWMDTAFFLLRRHQNAYLDISGIPPKTLLKYFPRLEEIADKTLFGTDWPGPGVPDVKQNLAEFRALPLSEGVKEKILSDTALKIWPA
;
A
#
# COMPACT_ATOMS: atom_id res chain seq x y z
N PHE A 1 -1.64 -9.09 4.10
CA PHE A 1 -1.00 -10.07 3.21
C PHE A 1 0.18 -9.40 2.52
N HIS A 2 1.34 -10.05 2.45
CA HIS A 2 2.49 -9.50 1.73
C HIS A 2 2.25 -9.59 0.23
N THR A 3 2.13 -8.45 -0.44
CA THR A 3 1.84 -8.37 -1.88
C THR A 3 2.90 -7.52 -2.56
N GLY A 4 3.85 -8.18 -3.21
CA GLY A 4 4.98 -7.53 -3.84
C GLY A 4 6.14 -8.51 -4.01
N THR A 5 7.15 -8.06 -4.74
CA THR A 5 8.34 -8.86 -5.00
C THR A 5 9.32 -8.78 -3.85
N SER A 6 9.91 -9.91 -3.54
CA SER A 6 11.04 -10.06 -2.62
C SER A 6 12.27 -10.51 -3.39
N VAL A 7 13.43 -9.96 -3.02
CA VAL A 7 14.74 -10.29 -3.63
C VAL A 7 15.58 -11.23 -2.75
N PHE A 8 15.04 -11.67 -1.62
CA PHE A 8 15.74 -12.55 -0.69
C PHE A 8 15.87 -13.97 -1.26
N PRO A 9 16.95 -14.71 -0.92
CA PRO A 9 17.11 -16.10 -1.33
C PRO A 9 15.90 -16.96 -0.97
N GLY A 10 15.40 -17.73 -1.95
CA GLY A 10 14.23 -18.60 -1.78
C GLY A 10 12.87 -17.91 -1.96
N ALA A 11 12.82 -16.58 -2.18
CA ALA A 11 11.59 -15.88 -2.47
C ALA A 11 10.94 -16.40 -3.76
N ARG A 12 9.64 -16.71 -3.69
CA ARG A 12 8.84 -17.14 -4.84
C ARG A 12 7.84 -16.04 -5.19
N ASN A 13 8.29 -15.12 -6.05
CA ASN A 13 7.55 -13.89 -6.35
C ASN A 13 6.12 -14.12 -6.87
N LYS A 14 5.82 -15.23 -7.53
CA LYS A 14 4.44 -15.55 -7.96
C LYS A 14 3.40 -15.48 -6.83
N TYR A 15 3.79 -15.69 -5.57
CA TYR A 15 2.87 -15.60 -4.42
C TYR A 15 2.67 -14.18 -3.89
N GLY A 16 3.38 -13.19 -4.44
CA GLY A 16 3.20 -11.77 -4.15
C GLY A 16 2.15 -11.10 -5.04
N ASP A 17 1.61 -11.79 -6.03
CA ASP A 17 0.56 -11.26 -6.90
C ASP A 17 -0.73 -11.04 -6.08
N PRO A 18 -1.22 -9.80 -5.93
CA PRO A 18 -2.42 -9.51 -5.17
C PRO A 18 -3.68 -10.11 -5.79
N MET A 19 -3.67 -10.54 -7.06
CA MET A 19 -4.84 -11.17 -7.71
C MET A 19 -5.32 -12.43 -6.98
N TYR A 20 -4.43 -13.17 -6.31
CA TYR A 20 -4.84 -14.31 -5.49
C TYR A 20 -5.74 -13.93 -4.30
N LEU A 21 -5.84 -12.64 -3.97
CA LEU A 21 -6.71 -12.13 -2.92
C LEU A 21 -8.07 -11.66 -3.45
N ASP A 22 -8.32 -11.70 -4.77
CA ASP A 22 -9.64 -11.43 -5.35
C ASP A 22 -10.67 -12.43 -4.80
N ASP A 23 -10.35 -13.73 -4.84
CA ASP A 23 -11.21 -14.80 -4.30
C ASP A 23 -11.47 -14.59 -2.81
N VAL A 24 -10.44 -14.26 -2.02
CA VAL A 24 -10.59 -14.01 -0.58
C VAL A 24 -11.50 -12.81 -0.31
N ALA A 25 -11.37 -11.74 -1.10
CA ALA A 25 -12.21 -10.55 -0.96
C ALA A 25 -13.68 -10.85 -1.28
N VAL A 26 -13.94 -11.69 -2.30
CA VAL A 26 -15.28 -12.13 -2.70
C VAL A 26 -15.90 -13.06 -1.65
N ASP A 27 -15.16 -14.06 -1.18
CA ASP A 27 -15.68 -15.08 -0.27
C ASP A 27 -15.89 -14.53 1.15
N PHE A 28 -15.08 -13.55 1.56
CA PHE A 28 -15.10 -12.97 2.90
C PHE A 28 -15.30 -11.44 2.85
N PRO A 29 -16.47 -10.94 2.42
CA PRO A 29 -16.69 -9.51 2.21
C PRO A 29 -16.63 -8.67 3.50
N LYS A 30 -16.71 -9.31 4.67
CA LYS A 30 -16.57 -8.67 5.99
C LYS A 30 -15.13 -8.68 6.51
N LEU A 31 -14.25 -9.49 5.93
CA LEU A 31 -12.84 -9.53 6.30
C LEU A 31 -12.13 -8.33 5.68
N ARG A 32 -11.46 -7.53 6.50
CA ARG A 32 -10.62 -6.44 6.01
C ARG A 32 -9.28 -6.99 5.54
N ILE A 33 -8.90 -6.66 4.31
CA ILE A 33 -7.70 -7.19 3.65
C ILE A 33 -6.74 -6.03 3.41
N LEU A 34 -5.55 -6.10 4.01
CA LEU A 34 -4.47 -5.15 3.75
C LEU A 34 -3.43 -5.79 2.81
N LEU A 35 -3.25 -5.20 1.62
CA LEU A 35 -2.25 -5.53 0.62
C LEU A 35 -0.94 -4.81 0.97
N ALA A 36 -0.07 -5.49 1.73
CA ALA A 36 1.19 -4.89 2.14
C ALA A 36 2.12 -4.71 0.95
N HIS A 37 2.76 -3.54 0.85
CA HIS A 37 3.61 -3.09 -0.26
C HIS A 37 2.89 -2.83 -1.60
N GLY A 38 1.56 -2.86 -1.63
CA GLY A 38 0.78 -2.42 -2.79
C GLY A 38 1.15 -3.11 -4.12
N GLY A 39 1.58 -4.37 -4.11
CA GLY A 39 1.95 -5.11 -5.31
C GLY A 39 3.31 -4.74 -5.90
N ARG A 40 4.18 -4.01 -5.19
CA ARG A 40 5.43 -3.49 -5.76
C ARG A 40 6.34 -4.57 -6.38
N PRO A 41 7.10 -4.25 -7.44
CA PRO A 41 6.79 -3.26 -8.47
C PRO A 41 5.87 -3.83 -9.56
N LEU A 42 5.70 -5.16 -9.63
CA LEU A 42 5.13 -5.85 -10.80
C LEU A 42 3.60 -5.78 -10.88
N TRP A 43 2.92 -5.63 -9.74
CA TRP A 43 1.46 -5.78 -9.64
C TRP A 43 0.77 -4.55 -9.05
N MET A 44 1.38 -3.37 -9.15
CA MET A 44 0.81 -2.14 -8.60
C MET A 44 -0.52 -1.77 -9.28
N ASP A 45 -0.64 -1.95 -10.59
CA ASP A 45 -1.91 -1.76 -11.30
C ASP A 45 -2.98 -2.76 -10.84
N THR A 46 -2.60 -4.02 -10.58
CA THR A 46 -3.49 -5.04 -10.04
C THR A 46 -3.96 -4.65 -8.64
N ALA A 47 -3.06 -4.20 -7.76
CA ALA A 47 -3.42 -3.73 -6.42
C ALA A 47 -4.40 -2.55 -6.50
N PHE A 48 -4.14 -1.58 -7.38
CA PHE A 48 -5.03 -0.44 -7.61
C PHE A 48 -6.43 -0.89 -8.07
N PHE A 49 -6.51 -1.84 -9.01
CA PHE A 49 -7.77 -2.41 -9.47
C PHE A 49 -8.56 -3.06 -8.31
N LEU A 50 -7.91 -3.88 -7.48
CA LEU A 50 -8.57 -4.56 -6.37
C LEU A 50 -9.11 -3.59 -5.32
N LEU A 51 -8.39 -2.50 -5.02
CA LEU A 51 -8.88 -1.45 -4.11
C LEU A 51 -10.15 -0.77 -4.64
N ARG A 52 -10.27 -0.60 -5.95
CA ARG A 52 -11.48 -0.03 -6.57
C ARG A 52 -12.64 -1.02 -6.62
N ARG A 53 -12.34 -2.30 -6.85
CA ARG A 53 -13.33 -3.38 -6.95
C ARG A 53 -13.93 -3.75 -5.60
N HIS A 54 -13.09 -3.86 -4.57
CA HIS A 54 -13.48 -4.43 -3.28
C HIS A 54 -13.55 -3.39 -2.18
N GLN A 55 -14.71 -3.28 -1.52
CA GLN A 55 -14.90 -2.33 -0.41
C GLN A 55 -14.04 -2.67 0.81
N ASN A 56 -13.70 -3.95 0.99
CA ASN A 56 -12.94 -4.49 2.11
C ASN A 56 -11.43 -4.63 1.85
N ALA A 57 -10.93 -4.19 0.68
CA ALA A 57 -9.51 -4.19 0.34
C ALA A 57 -8.87 -2.82 0.58
N TYR A 58 -7.67 -2.84 1.16
CA TYR A 58 -6.82 -1.71 1.51
C TYR A 58 -5.39 -2.02 1.09
N LEU A 59 -4.52 -1.02 0.96
CA LEU A 59 -3.08 -1.25 0.79
C LEU A 59 -2.26 -0.36 1.72
N ASP A 60 -1.02 -0.75 1.97
CA ASP A 60 0.00 0.17 2.44
C ASP A 60 1.07 0.41 1.37
N ILE A 61 1.68 1.59 1.43
CA ILE A 61 2.74 2.02 0.49
C ILE A 61 4.15 1.70 0.99
N SER A 62 4.27 0.81 1.97
CA SER A 62 5.57 0.50 2.58
C SER A 62 6.52 -0.19 1.61
N GLY A 63 7.81 0.14 1.72
CA GLY A 63 8.84 -0.40 0.82
C GLY A 63 8.79 0.17 -0.60
N ILE A 64 7.93 1.17 -0.85
CA ILE A 64 7.95 1.99 -2.07
C ILE A 64 8.63 3.33 -1.73
N PRO A 65 9.73 3.70 -2.41
CA PRO A 65 10.36 4.99 -2.17
C PRO A 65 9.38 6.13 -2.44
N PRO A 66 9.14 7.06 -1.49
CA PRO A 66 8.14 8.12 -1.65
C PRO A 66 8.31 8.93 -2.94
N LYS A 67 9.56 9.27 -3.30
CA LYS A 67 9.89 9.99 -4.55
C LYS A 67 9.39 9.32 -5.83
N THR A 68 9.20 8.01 -5.81
CA THR A 68 8.72 7.23 -6.97
C THR A 68 7.27 6.81 -6.83
N LEU A 69 6.61 7.10 -5.70
CA LEU A 69 5.27 6.61 -5.40
C LEU A 69 4.26 6.99 -6.48
N LEU A 70 4.24 8.25 -6.90
CA LEU A 70 3.29 8.75 -7.91
C LEU A 70 3.59 8.27 -9.34
N LYS A 71 4.79 7.73 -9.60
CA LYS A 71 5.07 7.04 -10.86
C LYS A 71 4.28 5.73 -10.93
N TYR A 72 4.12 5.05 -9.80
CA TYR A 72 3.43 3.76 -9.71
C TYR A 72 1.93 3.91 -9.41
N PHE A 73 1.57 4.92 -8.61
CA PHE A 73 0.19 5.27 -8.29
C PHE A 73 -0.09 6.71 -8.72
N PRO A 74 -0.18 7.01 -10.02
CA PRO A 74 -0.46 8.37 -10.50
C PRO A 74 -1.83 8.88 -10.06
N ARG A 75 -2.74 7.96 -9.70
CA ARG A 75 -4.12 8.21 -9.27
C ARG A 75 -4.30 7.94 -7.77
N LEU A 76 -3.24 8.10 -6.98
CA LEU A 76 -3.26 7.80 -5.54
C LEU A 76 -4.36 8.54 -4.78
N GLU A 77 -4.69 9.76 -5.18
CA GLU A 77 -5.76 10.55 -4.56
C GLU A 77 -7.13 9.85 -4.63
N GLU A 78 -7.39 9.06 -5.69
CA GLU A 78 -8.66 8.34 -5.87
C GLU A 78 -8.83 7.16 -4.91
N ILE A 79 -7.74 6.69 -4.30
CA ILE A 79 -7.73 5.54 -3.38
C ILE A 79 -7.17 5.90 -1.99
N ALA A 80 -7.07 7.20 -1.69
CA ALA A 80 -6.46 7.70 -0.46
C ALA A 80 -7.17 7.20 0.80
N ASP A 81 -8.50 7.01 0.75
CA ASP A 81 -9.34 6.50 1.84
C ASP A 81 -9.19 4.98 2.09
N LYS A 82 -8.39 4.31 1.25
CA LYS A 82 -8.06 2.89 1.34
C LYS A 82 -6.54 2.64 1.38
N THR A 83 -5.75 3.69 1.52
CA THR A 83 -4.29 3.63 1.50
C THR A 83 -3.72 4.03 2.84
N LEU A 84 -2.76 3.26 3.35
CA LEU A 84 -2.08 3.50 4.61
C LEU A 84 -0.60 3.83 4.37
N PHE A 85 -0.07 4.76 5.16
CA PHE A 85 1.35 5.00 5.25
C PHE A 85 2.04 3.87 6.02
N GLY A 86 3.19 3.46 5.54
CA GLY A 86 4.11 2.57 6.24
C GLY A 86 5.50 2.73 5.65
N THR A 87 6.54 2.57 6.46
CA THR A 87 7.90 2.79 5.98
C THR A 87 8.57 1.52 5.46
N ASP A 88 8.23 0.35 6.00
CA ASP A 88 8.97 -0.92 5.84
C ASP A 88 10.34 -0.89 6.54
N TRP A 89 10.53 -0.04 7.57
CA TRP A 89 11.72 -0.06 8.41
C TRP A 89 11.76 -1.33 9.29
N PRO A 90 12.93 -1.98 9.51
CA PRO A 90 14.29 -1.61 9.09
C PRO A 90 14.72 -2.23 7.75
N GLY A 91 13.81 -2.36 6.79
CA GLY A 91 14.09 -2.93 5.48
C GLY A 91 15.20 -2.21 4.71
N PRO A 92 15.87 -2.90 3.78
CA PRO A 92 17.13 -2.45 3.17
C PRO A 92 17.03 -1.13 2.38
N GLY A 93 15.83 -0.72 1.97
CA GLY A 93 15.60 0.54 1.25
C GLY A 93 15.19 1.73 2.13
N VAL A 94 15.18 1.57 3.46
CA VAL A 94 14.57 2.52 4.40
C VAL A 94 15.55 2.80 5.54
N PRO A 95 16.54 3.69 5.32
CA PRO A 95 17.56 3.97 6.33
C PRO A 95 17.01 4.73 7.55
N ASP A 96 16.00 5.58 7.32
CA ASP A 96 15.44 6.43 8.36
C ASP A 96 13.93 6.66 8.17
N VAL A 97 13.17 6.43 9.24
CA VAL A 97 11.71 6.59 9.26
C VAL A 97 11.32 8.06 9.09
N LYS A 98 12.06 8.97 9.72
CA LYS A 98 11.76 10.41 9.70
C LYS A 98 11.96 11.00 8.30
N GLN A 99 13.02 10.62 7.61
CA GLN A 99 13.28 11.02 6.24
C GLN A 99 12.20 10.47 5.30
N ASN A 100 11.83 9.20 5.42
CA ASN A 100 10.77 8.61 4.60
C ASN A 100 9.44 9.38 4.75
N LEU A 101 9.06 9.71 5.99
CA LEU A 101 7.89 10.53 6.27
C LEU A 101 8.00 11.94 5.68
N ALA A 102 9.16 12.59 5.81
CA ALA A 102 9.40 13.92 5.24
C ALA A 102 9.28 13.91 3.71
N GLU A 103 9.83 12.88 3.04
CA GLU A 103 9.73 12.73 1.60
C GLU A 103 8.29 12.45 1.14
N PHE A 104 7.51 11.68 1.89
CA PHE A 104 6.08 11.49 1.62
C PHE A 104 5.31 12.81 1.76
N ARG A 105 5.55 13.59 2.83
CA ARG A 105 4.92 14.90 3.04
C ARG A 105 5.24 15.91 1.94
N ALA A 106 6.40 15.79 1.30
CA ALA A 106 6.82 16.62 0.18
C ALA A 106 6.15 16.28 -1.17
N LEU A 107 5.35 15.21 -1.24
CA LEU A 107 4.64 14.85 -2.47
C LEU A 107 3.62 15.93 -2.87
N PRO A 108 3.40 16.13 -4.18
CA PRO A 108 2.42 17.08 -4.72
C PRO A 108 0.99 16.50 -4.61
N LEU A 109 0.57 16.17 -3.40
CA LEU A 109 -0.77 15.71 -3.04
C LEU A 109 -1.45 16.78 -2.19
N SER A 110 -2.78 16.82 -2.21
CA SER A 110 -3.51 17.68 -1.28
C SER A 110 -3.25 17.28 0.18
N GLU A 111 -3.29 18.24 1.11
CA GLU A 111 -3.07 17.97 2.54
C GLU A 111 -4.08 16.96 3.09
N GLY A 112 -5.36 17.04 2.69
CA GLY A 112 -6.36 16.07 3.09
C GLY A 112 -6.10 14.65 2.58
N VAL A 113 -5.46 14.49 1.42
CA VAL A 113 -5.00 13.17 0.96
C VAL A 113 -3.83 12.66 1.81
N LYS A 114 -2.89 13.55 2.15
CA LYS A 114 -1.76 13.19 3.03
C LYS A 114 -2.26 12.75 4.41
N GLU A 115 -3.17 13.49 5.02
CA GLU A 115 -3.77 13.15 6.33
C GLU A 115 -4.48 11.80 6.29
N LYS A 116 -5.30 11.54 5.26
CA LYS A 116 -5.95 10.24 5.07
C LYS A 116 -4.98 9.07 5.07
N ILE A 117 -3.88 9.22 4.32
CA ILE A 117 -2.89 8.16 4.17
C ILE A 117 -2.02 8.02 5.43
N LEU A 118 -1.65 9.15 6.06
CA LEU A 118 -0.79 9.16 7.25
C LEU A 118 -1.49 8.65 8.51
N SER A 119 -2.79 8.89 8.67
CA SER A 119 -3.49 8.58 9.91
C SER A 119 -4.93 8.09 9.73
N ASP A 120 -5.77 8.81 8.98
CA ASP A 120 -7.22 8.66 9.16
C ASP A 120 -7.73 7.30 8.68
N THR A 121 -7.14 6.78 7.60
CA THR A 121 -7.49 5.46 7.08
C THR A 121 -7.17 4.37 8.09
N ALA A 122 -6.02 4.45 8.78
CA ALA A 122 -5.64 3.49 9.81
C ALA A 122 -6.59 3.56 11.01
N LEU A 123 -6.91 4.77 11.50
CA LEU A 123 -7.84 4.97 12.63
C LEU A 123 -9.27 4.53 12.31
N LYS A 124 -9.71 4.65 11.05
CA LYS A 124 -11.01 4.14 10.59
C LYS A 124 -11.08 2.61 10.64
N ILE A 125 -9.97 1.93 10.34
CA ILE A 125 -9.89 0.47 10.35
C ILE A 125 -9.72 -0.05 11.78
N TRP A 126 -8.82 0.56 12.54
CA TRP A 126 -8.48 0.19 13.91
C TRP A 126 -8.59 1.42 14.82
N PRO A 127 -9.79 1.66 15.39
CA PRO A 127 -9.99 2.72 16.38
C PRO A 127 -9.13 2.47 17.62
N ALA A 128 -8.68 3.56 18.24
CA ALA A 128 -7.89 3.55 19.47
C ALA A 128 -8.73 3.19 20.72
#